data_AF-A0AAW1TS00-F1
#
_entry.id   AF-A0AAW1TS00-F1
#
_cell.length_a   1.000
_cell.length_b   1.000
_cell.length_c   1.000
_cell.angle_alpha   90.00
_cell.angle_beta   90.00
_cell.angle_gamma   90.00
#
_symmetry.space_group_name_H-M   'P 1'
#
loop_
_entity.id
_entity.type
_entity.pdbx_description
1 polymer ?
#
loop_
_entity_poly.entity_id
_entity_poly.type
_entity_poly.pdbx_seq_one_letter_code
_entity_poly.pdbx_strand_id
1 'polypeptide(L)'
;MDDSILIELECPVCTNLLSPPIRQCATGHSVCSDCFVKLKKCSLCLREFTDSRNFTLESLSLKIKYPCENESYGCQQRLTYSEREDHHRNCRKGLKFSCAMEGCPFVGDPADLKAHWLSKRTIFRDVQKDVVHLINGQYKVDLIEAFNELFWFKRSFYDDNIYFAMQYIGNPTKAESFYFEVEFCEINTNRNKLTLSHMCSSTEISDDKLFSYSVYSSRVGFDSVHSYLAYKSNCDAQLVYTLKIFQIGHIAQPNLEKRIDEKERFHKRNSQAVKEKNPVAEKTERNLPDQSNKGGSVKVNSSEKKDSQLLIEL
;
A
#
# COMPACT_ATOMS: atom_id res chain seq x y z
N MET A 1 32.43 3.87 -1.15
CA MET A 1 32.69 5.33 -1.14
C MET A 1 33.10 5.65 0.28
N ASP A 2 34.14 6.45 0.47
CA ASP A 2 34.58 6.79 1.83
C ASP A 2 33.52 7.67 2.50
N ASP A 3 33.04 7.25 3.68
CA ASP A 3 31.97 7.94 4.42
C ASP A 3 32.43 9.35 4.85
N SER A 4 33.74 9.59 4.91
CA SER A 4 34.33 10.90 5.17
C SER A 4 33.89 11.99 4.16
N ILE A 5 33.60 11.60 2.91
CA ILE A 5 33.19 12.53 1.84
C ILE A 5 31.71 12.93 1.99
N LEU A 6 30.89 12.12 2.67
CA LEU A 6 29.46 12.39 2.80
C LEU A 6 29.18 13.59 3.73
N ILE A 7 30.05 13.83 4.71
CA ILE A 7 30.00 14.98 5.62
C ILE A 7 30.11 16.30 4.84
N GLU A 8 30.89 16.35 3.77
CA GLU A 8 31.04 17.54 2.91
C GLU A 8 29.76 17.87 2.12
N LEU A 9 28.79 16.96 2.12
CA LEU A 9 27.48 17.12 1.49
C LEU A 9 26.38 17.38 2.51
N GLU A 10 26.71 17.60 3.77
CA GLU A 10 25.77 18.04 4.79
C GLU A 10 25.78 19.56 4.92
N CYS A 11 24.62 20.15 5.20
CA CYS A 11 24.53 21.56 5.48
C CYS A 11 25.19 21.84 6.84
N PRO A 12 26.18 22.75 6.94
CA PRO A 12 26.89 23.02 8.20
C PRO A 12 26.02 23.71 9.26
N VAL A 13 24.74 23.97 8.96
CA VAL A 13 23.80 24.69 9.83
C VAL A 13 22.75 23.74 10.39
N CYS A 14 22.12 22.93 9.54
CA CYS A 14 21.04 22.03 9.94
C CYS A 14 21.39 20.55 9.81
N THR A 15 22.61 20.21 9.39
CA THR A 15 23.11 18.83 9.17
C THR A 15 22.32 17.98 8.17
N ASN A 16 21.27 18.54 7.55
CA ASN A 16 20.57 17.88 6.46
C ASN A 16 21.46 17.81 5.23
N LEU A 17 21.30 16.76 4.44
CA LEU A 17 21.96 16.64 3.14
C LEU A 17 21.63 17.84 2.25
N LEU A 18 22.66 18.37 1.61
CA LEU A 18 22.54 19.41 0.61
C LEU A 18 21.85 18.83 -0.63
N SER A 19 20.77 19.49 -1.05
CA SER A 19 20.08 19.19 -2.30
C SER A 19 19.90 20.46 -3.12
N PRO A 20 19.77 20.37 -4.46
CA PRO A 20 19.58 21.54 -5.31
C PRO A 20 18.30 22.31 -4.94
N PRO A 21 18.33 23.67 -4.89
CA PRO A 21 19.48 24.52 -5.14
C PRO A 21 20.40 24.66 -3.90
N ILE A 22 21.71 24.54 -4.13
CA ILE A 22 22.74 24.69 -3.10
C ILE A 22 23.36 26.08 -3.22
N ARG A 23 23.27 26.88 -2.16
CA ARG A 23 23.70 28.29 -2.15
C ARG A 23 25.12 28.42 -1.63
N GLN A 24 25.85 29.44 -2.08
CA GLN A 24 27.23 29.69 -1.66
C GLN A 24 27.44 31.11 -1.15
N CYS A 25 28.34 31.25 -0.18
CA CYS A 25 28.85 32.56 0.19
C CYS A 25 29.96 33.02 -0.76
N ALA A 26 30.35 34.29 -0.65
CA ALA A 26 31.38 34.89 -1.49
C ALA A 26 32.75 34.16 -1.45
N THR A 27 33.01 33.34 -0.43
CA THR A 27 34.23 32.53 -0.30
C THR A 27 34.04 31.07 -0.67
N GLY A 28 32.83 30.63 -1.04
CA GLY A 28 32.56 29.29 -1.55
C GLY A 28 31.90 28.29 -0.59
N HIS A 29 31.67 28.63 0.69
CA HIS A 29 30.97 27.73 1.63
C HIS A 29 29.51 27.49 1.21
N SER A 30 29.10 26.23 1.17
CA SER A 30 27.78 25.81 0.73
C SER A 30 26.78 25.62 1.88
N VAL A 31 25.52 26.00 1.65
CA VAL A 31 24.39 25.77 2.57
C VAL A 31 23.13 25.37 1.78
N CYS A 32 22.19 24.70 2.44
CA CYS A 32 20.89 24.39 1.83
C CYS A 32 20.04 25.67 1.67
N SER A 33 19.05 25.60 0.78
CA SER A 33 18.16 26.74 0.50
C SER A 33 17.40 27.23 1.75
N ASP A 34 16.95 26.32 2.61
CA ASP A 34 16.22 26.67 3.84
C ASP A 34 17.09 27.46 4.83
N CYS A 35 18.37 27.09 4.95
CA CYS A 35 19.30 27.81 5.82
C CYS A 35 19.74 29.14 5.19
N PHE A 36 19.92 29.19 3.86
CA PHE A 36 20.24 30.43 3.15
C PHE A 36 19.21 31.53 3.43
N VAL A 37 17.91 31.23 3.36
CA VAL A 37 16.85 32.23 3.61
C VAL A 37 16.87 32.76 5.05
N LYS A 38 17.33 31.95 6.00
CA LYS A 38 17.39 32.30 7.43
C LYS A 38 18.66 33.07 7.80
N LEU A 39 19.71 33.02 6.98
CA LEU A 39 21.02 33.56 7.29
C LEU A 39 21.31 34.81 6.47
N LYS A 40 21.70 35.91 7.14
CA LYS A 40 22.18 37.12 6.46
C LYS A 40 23.64 36.99 6.00
N LYS A 41 24.43 36.17 6.69
CA LYS A 41 25.87 35.96 6.44
C LYS A 41 26.23 34.49 6.69
N CYS A 42 27.29 34.02 6.06
CA CYS A 42 27.80 32.68 6.24
C CYS A 42 28.18 32.42 7.70
N SER A 43 27.70 31.32 8.28
CA SER A 43 28.01 30.91 9.66
C SER A 43 29.48 30.50 9.85
N LEU A 44 30.18 30.12 8.78
CA LEU A 44 31.56 29.63 8.83
C LEU A 44 32.60 30.75 8.68
N CYS A 45 32.36 31.73 7.79
CA CYS A 45 33.35 32.78 7.48
C CYS A 45 32.82 34.22 7.63
N LEU A 46 31.57 34.41 8.03
CA LEU A 46 30.91 35.71 8.23
C LEU A 46 30.82 36.60 6.97
N ARG A 47 31.12 36.07 5.78
CA ARG A 47 30.94 36.77 4.50
C ARG A 47 29.50 36.67 4.00
N GLU A 48 29.12 37.63 3.18
CA GLU A 48 27.78 37.68 2.60
C GLU A 48 27.56 36.52 1.64
N PHE A 49 26.29 36.11 1.56
CA PHE A 49 25.87 35.17 0.54
C PHE A 49 25.77 35.85 -0.82
N THR A 50 26.06 35.10 -1.89
CA THR A 50 25.83 35.57 -3.26
C THR A 50 24.58 34.91 -3.84
N ASP A 51 24.10 35.40 -4.98
CA ASP A 51 23.04 34.73 -5.74
C ASP A 51 23.51 33.47 -6.47
N SER A 52 24.81 33.14 -6.36
CA SER A 52 25.42 31.98 -7.02
C SER A 52 24.98 30.66 -6.39
N ARG A 53 25.01 29.61 -7.22
CA ARG A 53 24.74 28.22 -6.82
C ARG A 53 25.95 27.34 -7.05
N ASN A 54 26.08 26.30 -6.23
CA ASN A 54 27.11 25.29 -6.39
C ASN A 54 26.65 24.17 -7.32
N PHE A 55 26.67 24.40 -8.64
CA PHE A 55 26.21 23.40 -9.62
C PHE A 55 26.98 22.07 -9.56
N THR A 56 28.25 22.11 -9.17
CA THR A 56 29.07 20.89 -8.99
C THR A 56 28.55 20.08 -7.82
N LEU A 57 28.33 20.71 -6.67
CA LEU A 57 27.80 20.02 -5.48
C LEU A 57 26.35 19.58 -5.69
N GLU A 58 25.56 20.34 -6.44
CA GLU A 58 24.22 19.94 -6.88
C GLU A 58 24.28 18.65 -7.70
N SER A 59 25.16 18.61 -8.70
CA SER A 59 25.35 17.43 -9.55
C SER A 59 25.85 16.20 -8.78
N LEU A 60 26.70 16.40 -7.76
CA LEU A 60 27.19 15.35 -6.89
C LEU A 60 26.10 14.83 -5.95
N SER A 61 25.35 15.73 -5.32
CA SER A 61 24.28 15.39 -4.36
C SER A 61 23.22 14.45 -4.96
N LEU A 62 22.97 14.57 -6.27
CA LEU A 62 22.02 13.73 -6.99
C LEU A 62 22.57 12.34 -7.35
N LYS A 63 23.89 12.17 -7.43
CA LYS A 63 24.55 10.92 -7.86
C LYS A 63 25.08 10.08 -6.70
N ILE A 64 25.36 10.72 -5.58
CA ILE A 64 25.92 10.08 -4.40
C ILE A 64 24.83 9.30 -3.66
N LYS A 65 25.22 8.14 -3.15
CA LYS A 65 24.37 7.26 -2.35
C LYS A 65 24.74 7.38 -0.89
N TYR A 66 23.75 7.69 -0.06
CA TYR A 66 23.88 7.88 1.38
C TYR A 66 23.36 6.65 2.13
N PRO A 67 23.92 6.35 3.32
CA PRO A 67 23.35 5.31 4.16
C PRO A 67 21.89 5.64 4.51
N CYS A 68 21.08 4.60 4.63
CA CYS A 68 19.75 4.71 5.20
C CYS A 68 19.82 5.26 6.63
N GLU A 69 18.86 6.09 7.03
CA GLU A 69 18.75 6.59 8.41
C GLU A 69 18.61 5.44 9.43
N ASN A 70 18.10 4.29 9.00
CA ASN A 70 18.01 3.07 9.80
C ASN A 70 19.25 2.15 9.70
N GLU A 71 20.42 2.67 9.30
CA GLU A 71 21.68 1.91 9.27
C GLU A 71 22.07 1.35 10.64
N SER A 72 21.86 2.13 11.70
CA SER A 72 22.05 1.68 13.10
C SER A 72 21.13 0.52 13.49
N TYR A 73 19.99 0.38 12.81
CA TYR A 73 19.07 -0.76 12.94
C TYR A 73 19.34 -1.88 11.92
N GLY A 74 20.50 -1.85 11.26
CA GLY A 74 20.97 -2.88 10.34
C GLY A 74 20.48 -2.71 8.89
N CYS A 75 20.03 -1.52 8.48
CA CYS A 75 19.78 -1.25 7.06
C CYS A 75 21.09 -0.97 6.32
N GLN A 76 21.47 -1.87 5.41
CA GLN A 76 22.70 -1.71 4.62
C GLN A 76 22.48 -0.98 3.29
N GLN A 77 21.27 -0.47 3.04
CA GLN A 77 20.95 0.21 1.79
C GLN A 77 21.63 1.57 1.71
N ARG A 78 22.21 1.86 0.54
CA ARG A 78 22.81 3.14 0.18
C ARG A 78 21.99 3.75 -0.95
N LEU A 79 21.45 4.94 -0.75
CA LEU A 79 20.33 5.49 -1.52
C LEU A 79 20.66 6.90 -2.03
N THR A 80 20.31 7.20 -3.28
CA THR A 80 20.37 8.58 -3.77
C THR A 80 19.29 9.44 -3.12
N TYR A 81 19.38 10.77 -3.25
CA TYR A 81 18.36 11.69 -2.74
C TYR A 81 16.94 11.31 -3.20
N SER A 82 16.75 10.93 -4.47
CA SER A 82 15.44 10.53 -5.02
C SER A 82 14.95 9.18 -4.51
N GLU A 83 15.85 8.24 -4.21
CA GLU A 83 15.48 6.89 -3.72
C GLU A 83 15.11 6.90 -2.23
N ARG A 84 15.57 7.90 -1.46
CA ARG A 84 15.44 7.94 0.00
C ARG A 84 14.00 7.98 0.48
N GLU A 85 13.15 8.79 -0.14
CA GLU A 85 11.76 8.95 0.33
C GLU A 85 10.99 7.64 0.18
N ASP A 86 11.05 7.02 -0.99
CA ASP A 86 10.41 5.73 -1.25
C ASP A 86 11.00 4.62 -0.38
N HIS A 87 12.32 4.61 -0.18
CA HIS A 87 12.94 3.66 0.73
C HIS A 87 12.51 3.90 2.18
N HIS A 88 12.50 5.14 2.66
CA HIS A 88 12.12 5.46 4.04
C HIS A 88 10.69 4.98 4.33
N ARG A 89 9.77 5.20 3.38
CA ARG A 89 8.39 4.69 3.47
C ARG A 89 8.30 3.17 3.48
N ASN A 90 9.30 2.44 2.98
CA ASN A 90 9.27 0.98 2.84
C ASN A 90 10.33 0.25 3.70
N CYS A 91 11.17 1.00 4.44
CA CYS A 91 12.30 0.45 5.17
C CYS A 91 11.79 -0.37 6.35
N ARG A 92 12.11 -1.65 6.37
CA ARG A 92 11.69 -2.55 7.44
C ARG A 92 12.53 -2.43 8.71
N LYS A 93 13.72 -1.82 8.60
CA LYS A 93 14.66 -1.70 9.70
C LYS A 93 14.22 -0.55 10.60
N GLY A 94 14.35 -0.74 11.91
CA GLY A 94 13.87 0.22 12.91
C GLY A 94 12.37 0.11 13.24
N LEU A 95 11.57 -0.62 12.47
CA LEU A 95 10.17 -0.87 12.81
C LEU A 95 10.06 -1.72 14.07
N LYS A 96 9.23 -1.28 15.01
CA LYS A 96 8.93 -1.96 16.26
C LYS A 96 7.44 -2.25 16.35
N PHE A 97 7.09 -3.41 16.90
CA PHE A 97 5.73 -3.93 16.95
C PHE A 97 5.41 -4.43 18.35
N SER A 98 4.22 -4.10 18.83
CA SER A 98 3.69 -4.58 20.10
C SER A 98 3.18 -6.01 19.99
N CYS A 99 3.36 -6.78 21.05
CA CYS A 99 2.72 -8.09 21.19
C CYS A 99 1.20 -7.92 21.30
N ALA A 100 0.42 -8.61 20.45
CA ALA A 100 -1.03 -8.51 20.45
C ALA A 100 -1.71 -9.32 21.58
N MET A 101 -0.93 -10.02 22.41
CA MET A 101 -1.44 -10.73 23.58
C MET A 101 -1.95 -9.72 24.61
N GLU A 102 -3.16 -9.95 25.12
CA GLU A 102 -3.80 -9.09 26.10
C GLU A 102 -2.89 -8.86 27.33
N GLY A 103 -2.71 -7.59 27.70
CA GLY A 103 -1.88 -7.17 28.83
C GLY A 103 -0.37 -7.35 28.66
N CYS A 104 0.13 -7.74 27.48
CA CYS A 104 1.57 -7.93 27.25
C CYS A 104 2.27 -6.59 26.92
N PRO A 105 3.26 -6.13 27.70
CA PRO A 105 3.95 -4.86 27.46
C PRO A 105 5.08 -4.96 26.42
N PHE A 106 5.29 -6.13 25.81
CA PHE A 106 6.44 -6.36 24.94
C PHE A 106 6.33 -5.58 23.62
N VAL A 107 7.42 -4.90 23.27
CA VAL A 107 7.61 -4.20 22.00
C VAL A 107 9.01 -4.54 21.47
N GLY A 108 9.10 -4.96 20.22
CA GLY A 108 10.36 -5.39 19.62
C GLY A 108 10.32 -5.34 18.10
N ASP A 109 11.44 -5.59 17.43
CA ASP A 109 11.40 -5.81 15.98
C ASP A 109 10.77 -7.18 15.66
N PRO A 110 10.48 -7.51 14.39
CA PRO A 110 9.82 -8.76 14.04
C PRO A 110 10.55 -10.03 14.54
N ALA A 111 11.89 -10.02 14.60
CA ALA A 111 12.64 -11.19 15.04
C ALA A 111 12.52 -11.37 16.56
N ASP A 112 12.69 -10.29 17.32
CA ASP A 112 12.51 -10.30 18.77
C ASP A 112 11.06 -10.63 19.16
N LEU A 113 10.08 -10.09 18.42
CA LEU A 113 8.66 -10.38 18.62
C LEU A 113 8.34 -11.86 18.37
N LYS A 114 8.91 -12.45 17.31
CA LYS A 114 8.76 -13.88 17.02
C LYS A 114 9.32 -14.74 18.16
N ALA A 115 10.52 -14.41 18.64
CA ALA A 115 11.15 -15.10 19.75
C ALA A 115 10.35 -14.95 21.06
N HIS A 116 9.87 -13.74 21.34
CA HIS A 116 8.98 -13.46 22.47
C HIS A 116 7.72 -14.33 22.41
N TRP A 117 7.05 -14.40 21.27
CA TRP A 117 5.84 -15.21 21.11
C TRP A 117 6.13 -16.69 21.33
N LEU A 118 7.19 -17.23 20.71
CA LEU A 118 7.59 -18.64 20.83
C LEU A 118 7.90 -19.07 22.26
N SER A 119 8.35 -18.15 23.12
CA SER A 119 8.56 -18.45 24.55
C SER A 119 7.27 -18.76 25.32
N LYS A 120 6.11 -18.38 24.77
CA LYS A 120 4.80 -18.47 25.44
C LYS A 120 3.76 -19.29 24.67
N ARG A 121 3.81 -19.25 23.33
CA ARG A 121 2.79 -19.80 22.43
C ARG A 121 3.42 -20.33 21.14
N THR A 122 2.74 -21.27 20.50
CA THR A 122 3.15 -21.83 19.21
C THR A 122 2.90 -20.81 18.08
N ILE A 123 3.74 -20.84 17.05
CA ILE A 123 3.51 -20.15 15.77
C ILE A 123 2.91 -21.13 14.78
N PHE A 124 1.89 -20.67 14.05
CA PHE A 124 1.27 -21.46 12.99
C PHE A 124 1.77 -21.05 11.61
N ARG A 125 1.66 -21.95 10.63
CA ARG A 125 2.21 -21.78 9.26
C ARG A 125 1.14 -22.01 8.20
N ASP A 126 1.22 -21.25 7.09
CA ASP A 126 0.44 -21.29 5.84
C ASP A 126 -1.04 -21.73 5.93
N VAL A 127 -1.28 -23.01 6.22
CA VAL A 127 -2.62 -23.58 6.37
C VAL A 127 -2.79 -24.14 7.77
N GLN A 128 -3.74 -23.59 8.51
CA GLN A 128 -4.03 -24.03 9.87
C GLN A 128 -5.48 -24.47 10.00
N LYS A 129 -5.68 -25.68 10.53
CA LYS A 129 -6.98 -26.10 11.05
C LYS A 129 -7.03 -25.77 12.54
N ASP A 130 -7.97 -24.93 12.94
CA ASP A 130 -8.13 -24.52 14.34
C ASP A 130 -9.59 -24.61 14.76
N VAL A 131 -9.81 -24.57 16.07
CA VAL A 131 -11.12 -24.61 16.70
C VAL A 131 -11.35 -23.29 17.43
N VAL A 132 -12.46 -22.64 17.10
CA VAL A 132 -12.98 -21.50 17.87
C VAL A 132 -14.13 -22.01 18.73
N HIS A 133 -14.04 -21.70 20.03
CA HIS A 133 -15.14 -21.85 20.95
C HIS A 133 -16.03 -20.61 20.82
N LEU A 134 -17.35 -20.78 20.80
CA LEU A 134 -18.27 -19.67 20.61
C LEU A 134 -18.74 -19.14 21.96
N ILE A 135 -17.80 -18.56 22.71
CA ILE A 135 -18.04 -17.96 24.02
C ILE A 135 -18.15 -16.45 23.83
N ASN A 136 -19.30 -15.85 24.15
CA ASN A 136 -19.54 -14.42 23.94
C ASN A 136 -18.48 -13.57 24.67
N GLY A 137 -17.92 -12.58 23.97
CA GLY A 137 -16.82 -11.74 24.45
C GLY A 137 -15.43 -12.39 24.35
N GLN A 138 -15.31 -13.59 23.77
CA GLN A 138 -14.01 -14.24 23.62
C GLN A 138 -13.19 -13.57 22.51
N TYR A 139 -11.97 -13.19 22.88
CA TYR A 139 -10.94 -12.73 21.97
C TYR A 139 -9.77 -13.73 21.93
N LYS A 140 -9.33 -14.10 20.73
CA LYS A 140 -8.16 -14.98 20.52
C LYS A 140 -7.27 -14.41 19.43
N VAL A 141 -5.98 -14.35 19.73
CA VAL A 141 -4.93 -13.96 18.79
C VAL A 141 -3.86 -15.04 18.68
N ASP A 142 -3.44 -15.31 17.45
CA ASP A 142 -2.31 -16.17 17.12
C ASP A 142 -1.32 -15.44 16.20
N LEU A 143 -0.03 -15.76 16.35
CA LEU A 143 1.02 -15.33 15.43
C LEU A 143 1.16 -16.35 14.31
N ILE A 144 1.00 -15.90 13.07
CA ILE A 144 1.10 -16.73 11.86
C ILE A 144 2.35 -16.34 11.08
N GLU A 145 3.07 -17.32 10.57
CA GLU A 145 4.18 -17.15 9.64
C GLU A 145 3.83 -17.74 8.26
N ALA A 146 3.85 -16.90 7.23
CA ALA A 146 3.57 -17.28 5.85
C ALA A 146 4.40 -16.40 4.90
N PHE A 147 4.89 -16.94 3.78
CA PHE A 147 5.68 -16.18 2.79
C PHE A 147 6.89 -15.41 3.38
N ASN A 148 7.52 -15.94 4.44
CA ASN A 148 8.60 -15.28 5.20
C ASN A 148 8.18 -13.95 5.86
N GLU A 149 6.88 -13.80 6.13
CA GLU A 149 6.26 -12.65 6.78
C GLU A 149 5.51 -13.11 8.04
N LEU A 150 5.25 -12.17 8.94
CA LEU A 150 4.53 -12.42 10.19
C LEU A 150 3.17 -11.68 10.19
N PHE A 151 2.16 -12.32 10.78
CA PHE A 151 0.80 -11.80 10.84
C PHE A 151 0.15 -12.07 12.19
N TRP A 152 -0.61 -11.11 12.70
CA TRP A 152 -1.57 -11.35 13.77
C TRP A 152 -2.88 -11.86 13.19
N PHE A 153 -3.28 -13.07 13.57
CA PHE A 153 -4.60 -13.58 13.26
C PHE A 153 -5.51 -13.47 14.48
N LYS A 154 -6.48 -12.56 14.39
CA LYS A 154 -7.35 -12.17 15.49
C LYS A 154 -8.78 -12.63 15.23
N ARG A 155 -9.40 -13.18 16.28
CA ARG A 155 -10.80 -13.61 16.29
C ARG A 155 -11.51 -13.02 17.48
N SER A 156 -12.72 -12.53 17.25
CA SER A 156 -13.62 -12.08 18.30
C SER A 156 -15.02 -12.63 18.06
N PHE A 157 -15.72 -13.02 19.11
CA PHE A 157 -17.11 -13.43 19.05
C PHE A 157 -17.94 -12.54 19.97
N TYR A 158 -18.83 -11.75 19.39
CA TYR A 158 -19.76 -10.88 20.12
C TYR A 158 -21.00 -10.59 19.27
N ASP A 159 -22.12 -10.27 19.92
CA ASP A 159 -23.40 -9.98 19.25
C ASP A 159 -23.83 -11.05 18.23
N ASP A 160 -23.66 -12.33 18.56
CA ASP A 160 -23.92 -13.48 17.68
C ASP A 160 -23.17 -13.45 16.33
N ASN A 161 -22.08 -12.68 16.27
CA ASN A 161 -21.22 -12.55 15.10
C ASN A 161 -19.79 -12.98 15.43
N ILE A 162 -19.20 -13.73 14.52
CA ILE A 162 -17.80 -14.12 14.56
C ILE A 162 -17.03 -13.23 13.59
N TYR A 163 -15.97 -12.61 14.10
CA TYR A 163 -15.10 -11.73 13.34
C TYR A 163 -13.72 -12.37 13.19
N PHE A 164 -13.19 -12.34 11.97
CA PHE A 164 -11.85 -12.77 11.64
C PHE A 164 -11.09 -11.61 11.01
N ALA A 165 -9.90 -11.33 11.53
CA ALA A 165 -9.04 -10.27 11.02
C ALA A 165 -7.58 -10.74 10.98
N MET A 166 -6.85 -10.27 9.97
CA MET A 166 -5.43 -10.53 9.80
C MET A 166 -4.68 -9.22 9.70
N GLN A 167 -3.70 -8.99 10.56
CA GLN A 167 -2.83 -7.81 10.51
C GLN A 167 -1.40 -8.19 10.15
N TYR A 168 -0.84 -7.54 9.13
CA TYR A 168 0.54 -7.74 8.68
C TYR A 168 1.53 -7.02 9.62
N ILE A 169 2.52 -7.75 10.11
CA ILE A 169 3.59 -7.24 10.97
C ILE A 169 4.76 -6.84 10.06
N GLY A 170 4.74 -5.59 9.61
CA GLY A 170 5.76 -5.05 8.74
C GLY A 170 5.38 -3.65 8.26
N ASN A 171 5.79 -3.32 7.05
CA ASN A 171 5.42 -2.04 6.46
C ASN A 171 3.92 -2.00 6.08
N PRO A 172 3.17 -0.96 6.48
CA PRO A 172 1.75 -0.83 6.15
C PRO A 172 1.43 -0.97 4.65
N THR A 173 2.29 -0.44 3.78
CA THR A 173 2.08 -0.47 2.31
C THR A 173 2.08 -1.89 1.74
N LYS A 174 2.76 -2.84 2.41
CA LYS A 174 2.83 -4.23 1.98
C LYS A 174 1.65 -5.06 2.49
N ALA A 175 0.86 -4.58 3.44
CA ALA A 175 -0.29 -5.32 3.98
C ALA A 175 -1.29 -5.69 2.87
N GLU A 176 -1.51 -4.77 1.93
CA GLU A 176 -2.41 -4.95 0.78
C GLU A 176 -1.91 -5.98 -0.24
N SER A 177 -0.68 -6.45 -0.13
CA SER A 177 -0.17 -7.55 -0.96
C SER A 177 -0.63 -8.93 -0.47
N PHE A 178 -1.40 -8.99 0.62
CA PHE A 178 -1.86 -10.24 1.23
C PHE A 178 -3.36 -10.23 1.49
N TYR A 179 -3.97 -11.40 1.33
CA TYR A 179 -5.32 -11.66 1.79
C TYR A 179 -5.37 -13.03 2.46
N PHE A 180 -6.40 -13.27 3.26
CA PHE A 180 -6.61 -14.55 3.93
C PHE A 180 -8.00 -15.08 3.64
N GLU A 181 -8.13 -16.41 3.75
CA GLU A 181 -9.41 -17.10 3.68
C GLU A 181 -9.65 -17.92 4.93
N VAL A 182 -10.89 -17.89 5.42
CA VAL A 182 -11.40 -18.75 6.48
C VAL A 182 -12.45 -19.66 5.88
N GLU A 183 -12.13 -20.95 5.77
CA GLU A 183 -12.99 -21.98 5.17
C GLU A 183 -13.61 -22.86 6.27
N PHE A 184 -14.94 -22.91 6.32
CA PHE A 184 -15.73 -23.85 7.11
C PHE A 184 -16.19 -25.01 6.22
N CYS A 185 -16.02 -26.24 6.69
CA CYS A 185 -16.44 -27.45 5.97
C CYS A 185 -17.46 -28.22 6.80
N GLU A 186 -18.55 -28.64 6.16
CA GLU A 186 -19.59 -29.42 6.83
C GLU A 186 -19.03 -30.73 7.39
N ILE A 187 -19.38 -31.03 8.62
CA ILE A 187 -18.89 -32.20 9.35
C ILE A 187 -19.47 -33.45 8.65
N ASN A 188 -18.60 -34.42 8.36
CA ASN A 188 -18.89 -35.74 7.75
C ASN A 188 -18.99 -35.79 6.21
N THR A 189 -19.54 -34.78 5.53
CA THR A 189 -19.74 -34.86 4.07
C THR A 189 -18.65 -34.14 3.27
N ASN A 190 -18.04 -33.08 3.83
CA ASN A 190 -17.20 -32.10 3.11
C ASN A 190 -17.84 -31.54 1.81
N ARG A 191 -19.17 -31.68 1.64
CA ARG A 191 -19.86 -31.27 0.41
C ARG A 191 -20.17 -29.78 0.42
N ASN A 192 -20.57 -29.26 1.56
CA ASN A 192 -20.87 -27.84 1.75
C ASN A 192 -19.67 -27.14 2.36
N LYS A 193 -19.31 -25.99 1.78
CA LYS A 193 -18.22 -25.13 2.23
C LYS A 193 -18.66 -23.69 2.26
N LEU A 194 -18.26 -22.98 3.30
CA LEU A 194 -18.38 -21.53 3.39
C LEU A 194 -16.97 -20.95 3.51
N THR A 195 -16.60 -20.09 2.57
CA THR A 195 -15.28 -19.41 2.59
C THR A 195 -15.49 -17.92 2.72
N LEU A 196 -14.88 -17.34 3.74
CA LEU A 196 -14.78 -15.89 3.90
C LEU A 196 -13.39 -15.47 3.43
N SER A 197 -13.31 -14.42 2.62
CA SER A 197 -12.05 -13.86 2.15
C SER A 197 -11.96 -12.38 2.52
N HIS A 198 -10.79 -11.93 2.96
CA HIS A 198 -10.56 -10.53 3.29
C HIS A 198 -9.07 -10.16 3.16
N MET A 199 -8.81 -8.91 2.77
CA MET A 199 -7.47 -8.32 2.72
C MET A 199 -6.84 -8.22 4.12
N CYS A 200 -5.52 -8.40 4.20
CA CYS A 200 -4.76 -8.15 5.41
C CYS A 200 -4.65 -6.64 5.69
N SER A 201 -4.71 -6.27 6.96
CA SER A 201 -4.65 -4.88 7.44
C SER A 201 -3.28 -4.54 8.05
N SER A 202 -2.97 -3.25 8.21
CA SER A 202 -1.79 -2.79 8.96
C SER A 202 -1.98 -2.99 10.47
N THR A 203 -0.89 -3.18 11.22
CA THR A 203 -0.90 -3.15 12.69
C THR A 203 -1.17 -1.77 13.29
N GLU A 204 -1.17 -0.71 12.48
CA GLU A 204 -1.53 0.65 12.92
C GLU A 204 -3.03 0.81 13.20
N ILE A 205 -3.86 -0.12 12.71
CA ILE A 205 -5.29 -0.15 12.97
C ILE A 205 -5.53 -0.78 14.34
N SER A 206 -6.18 -0.05 15.25
CA SER A 206 -6.54 -0.54 16.58
C SER A 206 -7.62 -1.62 16.51
N ASP A 207 -7.66 -2.50 17.51
CA ASP A 207 -8.59 -3.64 17.56
C ASP A 207 -10.07 -3.18 17.56
N ASP A 208 -10.36 -2.05 18.23
CA ASP A 208 -11.70 -1.45 18.19
C ASP A 208 -12.14 -1.13 16.76
N LYS A 209 -11.24 -0.55 15.95
CA LYS A 209 -11.53 -0.25 14.54
C LYS A 209 -11.56 -1.52 13.70
N LEU A 210 -10.66 -2.47 13.98
CA LEU A 210 -10.53 -3.73 13.26
C LEU A 210 -11.85 -4.53 13.24
N PHE A 211 -12.57 -4.53 14.37
CA PHE A 211 -13.83 -5.26 14.51
C PHE A 211 -15.09 -4.40 14.34
N SER A 212 -15.00 -3.07 14.44
CA SER A 212 -16.15 -2.19 14.23
C SER A 212 -16.44 -1.90 12.76
N TYR A 213 -15.41 -1.90 11.89
CA TYR A 213 -15.56 -1.58 10.47
C TYR A 213 -15.42 -2.83 9.61
N SER A 214 -16.45 -3.12 8.81
CA SER A 214 -16.50 -4.29 7.93
C SER A 214 -15.43 -4.31 6.83
N VAL A 215 -14.70 -3.21 6.64
CA VAL A 215 -13.60 -3.09 5.68
C VAL A 215 -12.28 -3.68 6.19
N TYR A 216 -12.21 -4.15 7.45
CA TYR A 216 -10.99 -4.71 8.02
C TYR A 216 -11.12 -6.14 8.54
N SER A 217 -12.33 -6.71 8.55
CA SER A 217 -12.58 -8.05 9.07
C SER A 217 -13.67 -8.78 8.30
N SER A 218 -13.51 -10.10 8.16
CA SER A 218 -14.58 -10.98 7.74
C SER A 218 -15.53 -11.20 8.90
N ARG A 219 -16.82 -10.89 8.69
CA ARG A 219 -17.88 -11.15 9.66
C ARG A 219 -18.77 -12.29 9.17
N VAL A 220 -19.13 -13.20 10.07
CA VAL A 220 -20.15 -14.22 9.83
C VAL A 220 -21.06 -14.37 11.04
N GLY A 221 -22.37 -14.36 10.80
CA GLY A 221 -23.35 -14.58 11.86
C GLY A 221 -23.39 -16.04 12.27
N PHE A 222 -23.68 -16.31 13.55
CA PHE A 222 -23.76 -17.65 14.11
C PHE A 222 -24.67 -18.58 13.29
N ASP A 223 -25.84 -18.09 12.87
CA ASP A 223 -26.80 -18.88 12.09
C ASP A 223 -26.22 -19.37 10.75
N SER A 224 -25.34 -18.58 10.13
CA SER A 224 -24.71 -18.94 8.84
C SER A 224 -23.69 -20.07 8.99
N VAL A 225 -23.13 -20.26 10.19
CA VAL A 225 -22.15 -21.32 10.48
C VAL A 225 -22.73 -22.46 11.29
N HIS A 226 -24.03 -22.41 11.63
CA HIS A 226 -24.66 -23.37 12.53
C HIS A 226 -24.54 -24.83 12.04
N SER A 227 -24.70 -25.07 10.74
CA SER A 227 -24.55 -26.39 10.11
C SER A 227 -23.11 -26.93 10.10
N TYR A 228 -22.13 -26.08 10.44
CA TYR A 228 -20.71 -26.41 10.49
C TYR A 228 -20.20 -26.64 11.92
N LEU A 229 -21.07 -26.53 12.93
CA LEU A 229 -20.70 -26.66 14.34
C LEU A 229 -20.51 -28.11 14.77
N ALA A 230 -19.39 -28.35 15.45
CA ALA A 230 -19.16 -29.58 16.20
C ALA A 230 -19.58 -29.35 17.65
N TYR A 231 -20.49 -30.19 18.15
CA TYR A 231 -20.88 -30.18 19.55
C TYR A 231 -20.09 -31.24 20.32
N LYS A 232 -19.40 -30.85 21.39
CA LYS A 232 -18.85 -31.81 22.36
C LYS A 232 -19.88 -32.15 23.43
N SER A 233 -19.59 -33.22 24.18
CA SER A 233 -20.41 -33.81 25.25
C SER A 233 -20.91 -32.82 26.33
N ASN A 234 -20.34 -31.61 26.39
CA ASN A 234 -20.64 -30.58 27.39
C ASN A 234 -21.42 -29.37 26.81
N CYS A 235 -22.00 -29.48 25.60
CA CYS A 235 -22.80 -28.44 24.93
C CYS A 235 -22.06 -27.17 24.46
N ASP A 236 -20.73 -27.11 24.58
CA ASP A 236 -19.94 -26.03 23.96
C ASP A 236 -19.93 -26.19 22.43
N ALA A 237 -20.49 -25.21 21.71
CA ALA A 237 -20.41 -25.15 20.26
C ALA A 237 -18.96 -24.82 19.83
N GLN A 238 -18.38 -25.69 19.01
CA GLN A 238 -17.05 -25.54 18.45
C GLN A 238 -17.14 -25.39 16.94
N LEU A 239 -16.50 -24.36 16.41
CA LEU A 239 -16.40 -24.15 14.97
C LEU A 239 -14.98 -24.51 14.52
N VAL A 240 -14.91 -25.45 13.58
CA VAL A 240 -13.65 -25.87 12.99
C VAL A 240 -13.50 -25.19 11.63
N TYR A 241 -12.42 -24.44 11.45
CA TYR A 241 -12.14 -23.78 10.18
C TYR A 241 -10.71 -24.04 9.74
N THR A 242 -10.49 -23.85 8.44
CA THR A 242 -9.17 -23.84 7.83
C THR A 242 -8.82 -22.41 7.44
N LEU A 243 -7.77 -21.87 8.04
CA LEU A 243 -7.17 -20.61 7.65
C LEU A 243 -6.18 -20.85 6.51
N LYS A 244 -6.23 -20.03 5.47
CA LYS A 244 -5.25 -19.98 4.37
C LYS A 244 -4.82 -18.53 4.17
N ILE A 245 -3.54 -18.31 3.84
CA ILE A 245 -3.01 -16.99 3.54
C ILE A 245 -2.48 -17.01 2.10
N PHE A 246 -2.71 -15.93 1.39
CA PHE A 246 -2.32 -15.77 0.00
C PHE A 246 -1.55 -14.48 -0.17
N GLN A 247 -0.51 -14.54 -1.01
CA GLN A 247 0.16 -13.36 -1.51
C GLN A 247 -0.39 -13.03 -2.89
N ILE A 248 -0.81 -11.79 -3.07
CA ILE A 248 -1.17 -11.27 -4.39
C ILE A 248 0.14 -11.14 -5.15
N GLY A 249 0.38 -12.06 -6.09
CA GLY A 249 1.45 -11.90 -7.03
C GLY A 249 1.24 -10.58 -7.77
N HIS A 250 2.24 -9.71 -7.81
CA HIS A 250 2.26 -8.68 -8.84
C HIS A 250 2.13 -9.43 -10.17
N ILE A 251 0.94 -9.41 -10.77
CA ILE A 251 0.86 -9.55 -12.21
C ILE A 251 1.65 -8.34 -12.69
N ALA A 252 2.94 -8.53 -12.99
CA ALA A 252 3.61 -7.68 -13.94
C ALA A 252 2.69 -7.71 -15.15
N GLN A 253 1.85 -6.68 -15.31
CA GLN A 253 1.02 -6.57 -16.50
C GLN A 253 2.01 -6.70 -17.66
N PRO A 254 1.92 -7.75 -18.50
CA PRO A 254 2.76 -7.81 -19.68
C PRO A 254 2.24 -6.70 -20.57
N ASN A 255 2.90 -5.53 -20.48
CA ASN A 255 2.74 -4.39 -21.35
C ASN A 255 1.29 -4.03 -21.74
N LEU A 256 0.52 -3.41 -20.83
CA LEU A 256 -0.69 -2.70 -21.25
C LEU A 256 -0.35 -1.52 -22.18
N GLU A 257 0.86 -0.96 -22.06
CA GLU A 257 1.40 0.05 -22.99
C GLU A 257 1.60 -0.49 -24.41
N LYS A 258 2.00 -1.76 -24.60
CA LYS A 258 2.12 -2.34 -25.96
C LYS A 258 0.76 -2.62 -26.60
N ARG A 259 -0.28 -2.90 -25.80
CA ARG A 259 -1.65 -3.08 -26.33
C ARG A 259 -2.31 -1.75 -26.73
N ILE A 260 -1.97 -0.64 -26.07
CA ILE A 260 -2.39 0.70 -26.49
C ILE A 260 -1.66 1.08 -27.79
N ASP A 261 -0.35 0.82 -27.86
CA ASP A 261 0.46 1.16 -29.04
C ASP A 261 0.10 0.30 -30.27
N GLU A 262 -0.30 -0.97 -30.09
CA GLU A 262 -0.84 -1.82 -31.17
C GLU A 262 -2.25 -1.40 -31.63
N LYS A 263 -3.13 -1.00 -30.72
CA LYS A 263 -4.46 -0.47 -31.07
C LYS A 263 -4.38 0.89 -31.76
N GLU A 264 -3.46 1.76 -31.35
CA GLU A 264 -3.22 3.05 -32.01
C GLU A 264 -2.57 2.88 -33.39
N ARG A 265 -1.64 1.93 -33.56
CA ARG A 265 -1.08 1.58 -34.87
C ARG A 265 -2.11 0.95 -35.81
N PHE A 266 -3.05 0.16 -35.27
CA PHE A 266 -4.16 -0.41 -36.04
C PHE A 266 -5.15 0.69 -36.51
N HIS A 267 -5.49 1.65 -35.62
CA HIS A 267 -6.33 2.80 -36.00
C HIS A 267 -5.63 3.78 -36.96
N LYS A 268 -4.31 4.00 -36.85
CA LYS A 268 -3.54 4.80 -37.83
C LYS A 268 -3.44 4.14 -39.21
N ARG A 269 -3.25 2.82 -39.28
CA ARG A 269 -3.27 2.08 -40.57
C ARG A 269 -4.62 2.13 -41.28
N ASN A 270 -5.72 1.97 -40.53
CA ASN A 270 -7.06 2.03 -41.12
C ASN A 270 -7.48 3.45 -41.53
N SER A 271 -7.00 4.50 -40.84
CA SER A 271 -7.30 5.89 -41.20
C SER A 271 -6.46 6.41 -42.39
N GLN A 272 -5.29 5.82 -42.67
CA GLN A 272 -4.54 6.09 -43.90
C GLN A 272 -5.13 5.36 -45.11
N ALA A 273 -5.60 4.12 -44.96
CA ALA A 273 -6.23 3.37 -46.06
C ALA A 273 -7.55 3.98 -46.57
N VAL A 274 -8.25 4.76 -45.74
CA VAL A 274 -9.48 5.47 -46.15
C VAL A 274 -9.18 6.77 -46.90
N LYS A 275 -7.99 7.37 -46.73
CA LYS A 275 -7.61 8.64 -47.39
C LYS A 275 -7.09 8.47 -48.82
N GLU A 276 -6.73 7.25 -49.26
CA GLU A 276 -6.22 7.01 -50.62
C GLU A 276 -7.30 6.70 -51.67
N LYS A 277 -8.61 6.77 -51.33
CA LYS A 277 -9.70 6.43 -52.25
C LYS A 277 -10.64 7.57 -52.68
N ASN A 278 -10.29 8.85 -52.46
CA ASN A 278 -11.10 9.96 -52.98
C ASN A 278 -10.23 11.05 -53.66
N PRO A 279 -10.27 11.18 -55.00
CA PRO A 279 -9.69 12.33 -55.69
C PRO A 279 -10.68 13.50 -55.79
N VAL A 280 -10.25 14.63 -55.24
CA VAL A 280 -10.38 16.05 -55.66
C VAL A 280 -11.70 16.54 -56.29
N ALA A 281 -12.26 17.61 -55.71
CA ALA A 281 -12.78 18.75 -56.45
C ALA A 281 -12.65 20.05 -55.64
N GLU A 282 -11.86 20.98 -56.17
CA GLU A 282 -11.68 22.38 -55.76
C GLU A 282 -12.99 23.20 -55.72
N LYS A 283 -13.05 24.22 -54.85
CA LYS A 283 -13.21 25.63 -55.26
C LYS A 283 -13.19 26.63 -54.09
N THR A 284 -12.20 27.53 -54.18
CA THR A 284 -12.22 28.99 -53.96
C THR A 284 -12.74 29.59 -52.65
N GLU A 285 -11.82 30.22 -51.92
CA GLU A 285 -12.07 31.22 -50.89
C GLU A 285 -12.69 32.52 -51.47
N ARG A 286 -13.52 33.20 -50.67
CA ARG A 286 -13.55 34.68 -50.56
C ARG A 286 -14.34 35.15 -49.32
N ASN A 287 -13.63 35.91 -48.47
CA ASN A 287 -14.01 37.07 -47.65
C ASN A 287 -15.05 36.96 -46.50
N LEU A 288 -14.53 37.12 -45.25
CA LEU A 288 -14.81 38.10 -44.16
C LEU A 288 -16.25 38.67 -43.97
N PRO A 289 -16.62 39.22 -42.77
CA PRO A 289 -16.17 38.96 -41.40
C PRO A 289 -17.34 38.85 -40.37
N ASP A 290 -16.98 38.38 -39.17
CA ASP A 290 -17.39 38.82 -37.83
C ASP A 290 -18.83 39.34 -37.58
N GLN A 291 -19.59 38.64 -36.72
CA GLN A 291 -20.47 39.27 -35.72
C GLN A 291 -21.08 38.25 -34.73
N SER A 292 -20.75 38.49 -33.45
CA SER A 292 -21.64 38.47 -32.28
C SER A 292 -22.83 37.48 -32.25
N ASN A 293 -22.66 36.44 -31.43
CA ASN A 293 -23.40 36.23 -30.18
C ASN A 293 -24.82 36.86 -30.07
N LYS A 294 -25.86 36.00 -29.99
CA LYS A 294 -26.96 36.09 -29.01
C LYS A 294 -27.95 34.93 -29.16
N GLY A 295 -28.18 34.26 -28.03
CA GLY A 295 -29.52 33.96 -27.50
C GLY A 295 -30.38 32.94 -28.25
N GLY A 296 -30.71 31.84 -27.58
CA GLY A 296 -31.72 30.91 -28.08
C GLY A 296 -31.91 29.72 -27.19
N SER A 297 -32.58 29.95 -26.06
CA SER A 297 -33.20 28.93 -25.22
C SER A 297 -34.08 27.97 -26.05
N VAL A 298 -34.38 26.80 -25.48
CA VAL A 298 -35.73 26.19 -25.41
C VAL A 298 -35.76 24.67 -25.69
N LYS A 299 -36.42 24.00 -24.73
CA LYS A 299 -37.21 22.74 -24.78
C LYS A 299 -36.51 21.39 -24.64
N VAL A 300 -36.59 20.93 -23.40
CA VAL A 300 -36.92 19.57 -23.01
C VAL A 300 -38.30 19.17 -23.57
N ASN A 301 -38.36 17.97 -24.17
CA ASN A 301 -39.47 17.03 -24.35
C ASN A 301 -38.86 15.86 -25.14
N SER A 302 -39.20 14.59 -25.03
CA SER A 302 -40.21 13.80 -24.32
C SER A 302 -39.96 12.34 -24.73
N SER A 303 -40.75 11.40 -24.17
CA SER A 303 -40.99 10.01 -24.59
C SER A 303 -39.87 9.00 -24.33
N GLU A 304 -40.05 8.09 -23.35
CA GLU A 304 -40.86 6.86 -23.41
C GLU A 304 -40.48 5.92 -24.57
N LYS A 305 -39.85 4.77 -24.25
CA LYS A 305 -40.50 3.44 -24.35
C LYS A 305 -39.54 2.28 -24.08
N LYS A 306 -40.09 1.35 -23.29
CA LYS A 306 -40.08 -0.12 -23.43
C LYS A 306 -38.83 -0.94 -23.15
N ASP A 307 -39.05 -1.84 -22.18
CA ASP A 307 -38.87 -3.30 -22.26
C ASP A 307 -37.62 -3.83 -22.94
N SER A 308 -36.78 -4.53 -22.19
CA SER A 308 -36.63 -5.98 -22.41
C SER A 308 -35.80 -6.65 -21.32
N GLN A 309 -36.41 -7.70 -20.80
CA GLN A 309 -35.89 -8.77 -19.99
C GLN A 309 -34.92 -9.62 -20.84
N LEU A 310 -33.75 -9.97 -20.31
CA LEU A 310 -32.96 -11.07 -20.85
C LEU A 310 -32.17 -11.77 -19.73
N LEU A 311 -32.73 -12.91 -19.32
CA LEU A 311 -32.00 -14.08 -18.84
C LEU A 311 -31.00 -14.52 -19.91
N ILE A 312 -29.73 -14.71 -19.54
CA ILE A 312 -28.89 -15.78 -20.10
C ILE A 312 -28.00 -16.31 -18.97
N GLU A 313 -28.28 -17.54 -18.58
CA GLU A 313 -27.39 -18.47 -17.90
C GLU A 313 -26.20 -18.81 -18.82
N LEU A 314 -24.99 -18.86 -18.26
CA LEU A 314 -24.01 -19.94 -18.39
C LEU A 314 -22.85 -19.68 -17.42
#